data_AF-A0A7Y4A2D8-F1
#
_entry.id   AF-A0A7Y4A2D8-F1
#
_cell.length_a   1.000
_cell.length_b   1.000
_cell.length_c   1.000
_cell.angle_alpha   90.00
_cell.angle_beta   90.00
_cell.angle_gamma   90.00
#
_symmetry.space_group_name_H-M   'P 1'
#
loop_
_entity.id
_entity.type
_entity.pdbx_description
1 polymer ?
#
loop_
_entity_poly.entity_id
_entity_poly.type
_entity_poly.pdbx_seq_one_letter_code
_entity_poly.pdbx_strand_id
1 'polypeptide(L)'
;MKGKYCDVPGFVPGKDTLEAIEEMNRVTDMSALLSKALYATPFYSIFVGRGTYKAVEMGSMAYNLQDYDFKMFSDAVKGVGLIKQRRLENIANRMQTLSTGKESEFWRCVYNAL
;
A
#
# COMPACT_ATOMS: atom_id res chain seq x y z
N MET A 1 -9.20 14.28 2.15
CA MET A 1 -8.72 14.71 3.48
C MET A 1 -7.84 13.60 4.01
N LYS A 2 -6.55 13.86 4.22
CA LYS A 2 -5.62 12.87 4.80
C LYS A 2 -6.09 12.44 6.20
N GLY A 3 -5.86 11.19 6.57
CA GLY A 3 -6.33 10.59 7.82
C GLY A 3 -7.77 10.04 7.80
N LYS A 4 -8.48 10.12 6.67
CA LYS A 4 -9.71 9.33 6.46
C LYS A 4 -9.35 7.96 5.89
N TYR A 5 -9.22 6.99 6.78
CA TYR A 5 -9.03 5.58 6.43
C TYR A 5 -10.35 4.97 5.94
N CYS A 6 -10.27 3.94 5.11
CA CYS A 6 -11.42 3.31 4.47
C CYS A 6 -11.26 1.79 4.41
N ASP A 7 -12.38 1.09 4.32
CA ASP A 7 -12.41 -0.35 4.10
C ASP A 7 -12.42 -0.65 2.59
N VAL A 8 -11.64 -1.64 2.17
CA VAL A 8 -11.58 -2.12 0.79
C VAL A 8 -11.75 -3.65 0.80
N PRO A 9 -12.99 -4.15 0.91
CA PRO A 9 -13.24 -5.58 0.99
C PRO A 9 -13.00 -6.27 -0.36
N GLY A 10 -12.40 -7.45 -0.34
CA GLY A 10 -12.09 -8.26 -1.52
C GLY A 10 -11.26 -7.53 -2.58
N PHE A 11 -10.27 -6.74 -2.14
CA PHE A 11 -9.28 -6.11 -2.99
C PHE A 11 -8.35 -7.16 -3.61
N VAL A 12 -8.14 -7.12 -4.92
CA VAL A 12 -7.18 -7.98 -5.63
C VAL A 12 -6.24 -7.05 -6.40
N PRO A 13 -4.92 -7.08 -6.12
CA PRO A 13 -3.98 -6.19 -6.80
C PRO A 13 -3.78 -6.62 -8.25
N GLY A 14 -4.03 -5.69 -9.18
CA GLY A 14 -3.67 -5.85 -10.58
C GLY A 14 -2.18 -5.59 -10.82
N LYS A 15 -1.76 -5.80 -12.07
CA LYS A 15 -0.36 -5.65 -12.49
C LYS A 15 0.20 -4.26 -12.16
N ASP A 16 -0.54 -3.20 -12.50
CA ASP A 16 -0.08 -1.82 -12.29
C ASP A 16 0.05 -1.49 -10.80
N THR A 17 -0.82 -2.09 -9.95
CA THR A 17 -0.71 -1.97 -8.50
C THR A 17 0.57 -2.64 -7.99
N LEU A 18 0.88 -3.85 -8.48
CA LEU A 18 2.11 -4.56 -8.11
C LEU A 18 3.37 -3.77 -8.52
N GLU A 19 3.38 -3.19 -9.73
CA GLU A 19 4.48 -2.35 -10.20
C GLU A 19 4.65 -1.08 -9.37
N ALA A 20 3.55 -0.42 -9.00
CA ALA A 20 3.59 0.78 -8.15
C ALA A 20 4.05 0.47 -6.72
N ILE A 21 3.70 -0.70 -6.17
CA ILE A 21 4.22 -1.16 -4.88
C ILE A 21 5.73 -1.40 -4.96
N GLU A 22 6.22 -1.96 -6.08
CA GLU A 22 7.66 -2.10 -6.30
C GLU A 22 8.35 -0.73 -6.37
N GLU A 23 7.73 0.26 -7.03
CA GLU A 23 8.22 1.64 -7.03
C GLU A 23 8.27 2.25 -5.63
N MET A 24 7.25 2.03 -4.79
CA MET A 24 7.28 2.45 -3.38
C MET A 24 8.43 1.81 -2.61
N ASN A 25 8.68 0.51 -2.82
CA ASN A 25 9.80 -0.21 -2.21
C ASN A 25 11.18 0.33 -2.63
N ARG A 26 11.29 0.92 -3.83
CA ARG A 26 12.52 1.61 -4.27
C ARG A 26 12.72 2.97 -3.60
N VAL A 27 11.64 3.62 -3.14
CA VAL A 27 11.72 4.89 -2.38
C VAL A 27 12.15 4.64 -0.93
N THR A 28 11.56 3.63 -0.29
CA THR A 28 11.94 3.17 1.04
C THR A 28 11.60 1.69 1.16
N ASP A 29 12.40 0.94 1.91
CA ASP A 29 12.14 -0.48 2.15
C ASP A 29 10.85 -0.63 2.99
N MET A 30 9.71 -0.83 2.31
CA MET A 30 8.41 -0.96 2.97
C MET A 30 8.34 -2.25 3.78
N SER A 31 9.06 -3.29 3.37
CA SER A 31 9.16 -4.54 4.13
C SER A 31 9.84 -4.32 5.48
N ALA A 32 10.97 -3.63 5.51
CA ALA A 32 11.68 -3.27 6.74
C ALA A 32 10.92 -2.25 7.58
N LEU A 33 10.21 -1.31 6.95
CA LEU A 33 9.42 -0.31 7.63
C LEU A 33 8.24 -0.93 8.38
N LEU A 34 7.47 -1.77 7.68
CA LEU A 34 6.25 -2.35 8.21
C LEU A 34 6.52 -3.58 9.11
N SER A 35 7.62 -4.31 8.92
CA SER A 35 8.00 -5.41 9.82
C SER A 35 8.33 -4.94 11.24
N LYS A 36 8.88 -3.72 11.38
CA LYS A 36 9.14 -3.10 12.69
C LYS A 36 7.88 -2.71 13.43
N ALA A 37 6.75 -2.60 12.73
CA ALA A 37 5.49 -2.21 13.33
C ALA A 37 4.83 -3.35 14.15
N LEU A 38 5.40 -4.57 14.18
CA LEU A 38 4.83 -5.75 14.86
C LEU A 38 3.45 -6.20 14.34
N TYR A 39 2.99 -5.65 13.21
CA TYR A 39 1.65 -5.89 12.68
C TYR A 39 1.70 -6.86 11.49
N ALA A 40 1.45 -8.14 11.77
CA ALA A 40 1.30 -9.19 10.76
C ALA A 40 -0.12 -9.18 10.17
N THR A 41 -0.55 -8.07 9.57
CA THR A 41 -1.86 -8.02 8.88
C THR A 41 -1.71 -8.47 7.43
N PRO A 42 -2.75 -9.03 6.79
CA PRO A 42 -2.71 -9.37 5.36
C PRO A 42 -2.36 -8.16 4.47
N PHE A 43 -2.63 -6.93 4.92
CA PHE A 43 -2.22 -5.72 4.21
C PHE A 43 -0.69 -5.60 4.09
N TYR A 44 0.08 -6.04 5.10
CA TYR A 44 1.55 -6.04 5.04
C TYR A 44 2.08 -6.85 3.85
N SER A 45 1.49 -8.02 3.56
CA SER A 45 1.99 -8.87 2.47
C SER A 45 1.85 -8.19 1.10
N ILE A 46 0.94 -7.23 0.96
CA ILE A 46 0.81 -6.40 -0.25
C ILE A 46 2.10 -5.62 -0.50
N PHE A 47 2.72 -5.03 0.52
CA PHE A 47 3.89 -4.16 0.35
C PHE A 47 5.22 -4.89 0.43
N VAL A 48 5.23 -6.17 0.83
CA VAL A 48 6.44 -6.94 1.13
C VAL A 48 7.05 -7.62 -0.07
N GLY A 49 6.35 -7.60 -1.22
CA GLY A 49 6.77 -8.10 -2.53
C GLY A 49 8.12 -8.82 -2.55
N ARG A 50 8.11 -10.16 -2.43
CA ARG A 50 9.34 -10.95 -2.62
C ARG A 50 9.19 -11.91 -3.80
N GLY A 51 9.77 -11.53 -4.93
CA GLY A 51 9.96 -12.38 -6.11
C GLY A 51 8.70 -12.54 -6.98
N THR A 52 8.94 -12.92 -8.24
CA THR A 52 7.90 -13.15 -9.26
C THR A 52 6.82 -14.12 -8.79
N TYR A 53 7.19 -15.14 -8.01
CA TYR A 53 6.25 -16.11 -7.45
C TYR A 53 5.22 -15.46 -6.50
N LYS A 54 5.66 -14.59 -5.57
CA LYS A 54 4.73 -13.90 -4.67
C LYS A 54 3.87 -12.88 -5.40
N ALA A 55 4.37 -12.24 -6.46
CA ALA A 55 3.56 -11.31 -7.26
C ALA A 55 2.37 -12.04 -7.92
N VAL A 56 2.60 -13.24 -8.46
CA VAL A 56 1.54 -14.10 -9.02
C VAL A 56 0.56 -14.56 -7.93
N GLU A 57 1.08 -14.99 -6.78
CA GLU A 57 0.26 -15.41 -5.64
C GLU A 57 -0.63 -14.26 -5.12
N MET A 58 -0.05 -13.07 -4.98
CA MET A 58 -0.76 -11.87 -4.53
C MET A 58 -1.82 -11.39 -5.50
N GLY A 59 -1.58 -11.48 -6.82
CA GLY A 59 -2.58 -11.14 -7.84
C GLY A 59 -3.80 -12.07 -7.87
N SER A 60 -3.73 -13.21 -7.17
CA SER A 60 -4.85 -14.15 -7.01
C SER A 60 -5.51 -14.10 -5.63
N MET A 61 -4.89 -13.40 -4.66
CA MET A 61 -5.43 -13.26 -3.30
C MET A 61 -6.38 -12.07 -3.20
N ALA A 62 -7.54 -12.31 -2.57
CA ALA A 62 -8.46 -11.27 -2.18
C ALA A 62 -8.17 -10.81 -0.75
N TYR A 63 -7.97 -9.51 -0.58
CA TYR A 63 -7.67 -8.87 0.70
C TYR A 63 -8.88 -8.11 1.20
N ASN A 64 -9.22 -8.32 2.47
CA ASN A 64 -10.23 -7.50 3.15
C ASN A 64 -9.51 -6.45 3.98
N LEU A 65 -9.30 -5.29 3.36
CA LEU A 65 -8.56 -4.19 3.99
C LEU A 65 -9.52 -3.37 4.83
N GLN A 66 -9.11 -3.05 6.05
CA GLN A 66 -9.91 -2.25 6.97
C GLN A 66 -9.22 -0.94 7.34
N ASP A 67 -9.96 -0.02 7.91
CA ASP A 67 -9.45 1.27 8.39
C ASP A 67 -8.15 1.16 9.23
N TYR A 68 -8.06 0.14 10.07
CA TYR A 68 -6.96 -0.10 10.99
C TYR A 68 -5.67 -0.47 10.24
N ASP A 69 -5.77 -1.17 9.09
CA ASP A 69 -4.62 -1.50 8.26
C ASP A 69 -3.95 -0.23 7.73
N PHE A 70 -4.76 0.70 7.22
CA PHE A 70 -4.28 1.99 6.72
C PHE A 70 -3.78 2.90 7.84
N LYS A 71 -4.40 2.83 9.03
CA LYS A 71 -3.90 3.54 10.21
C LYS A 71 -2.52 3.04 10.62
N MET A 72 -2.32 1.72 10.70
CA MET A 72 -1.04 1.11 11.04
C MET A 72 0.04 1.46 9.99
N PHE A 73 -0.33 1.43 8.72
CA PHE A 73 0.52 1.92 7.64
C PHE A 73 0.93 3.37 7.83
N SER A 74 -0.04 4.25 8.14
CA SER A 74 0.22 5.66 8.41
C SER A 74 1.20 5.86 9.57
N ASP A 75 1.02 5.12 10.65
CA ASP A 75 1.90 5.19 11.82
C ASP A 75 3.33 4.73 11.50
N ALA A 76 3.49 3.72 10.65
CA ALA A 76 4.80 3.26 10.20
C ALA A 76 5.50 4.29 9.29
N VAL A 77 4.78 4.88 8.33
CA VAL A 77 5.36 5.86 7.39
C VAL A 77 5.67 7.21 8.02
N LYS A 78 5.07 7.57 9.18
CA LYS A 78 5.42 8.81 9.91
C LYS A 78 6.90 8.90 10.28
N GLY A 79 7.58 7.77 10.48
CA GLY A 79 9.02 7.71 10.75
C GLY A 79 9.91 7.94 9.51
N VAL A 80 9.31 8.01 8.32
CA VAL A 80 10.02 8.21 7.05
C VAL A 80 10.25 9.71 6.81
N GLY A 81 11.42 10.09 6.30
CA GLY A 81 11.71 11.50 6.01
C GLY A 81 10.76 12.12 4.98
N LEU A 82 10.46 13.43 5.14
CA LEU A 82 9.46 14.16 4.35
C LEU A 82 9.62 14.04 2.83
N ILE A 83 10.86 14.01 2.32
CA ILE A 83 11.12 13.86 0.87
C ILE A 83 10.63 12.50 0.36
N LYS A 84 10.86 11.44 1.13
CA LYS A 84 10.42 10.08 0.77
C LYS A 84 8.91 9.97 0.89
N GLN A 85 8.30 10.52 1.94
CA GLN A 85 6.84 10.57 2.08
C GLN A 85 6.19 11.24 0.85
N ARG A 86 6.68 12.42 0.43
CA ARG A 86 6.17 13.09 -0.78
C ARG A 86 6.29 12.24 -2.05
N ARG A 87 7.37 11.46 -2.18
CA ARG A 87 7.52 10.53 -3.32
C ARG A 87 6.49 9.40 -3.27
N LEU A 88 6.26 8.81 -2.09
CA LEU A 88 5.21 7.81 -1.89
C LEU A 88 3.83 8.38 -2.21
N GLU A 89 3.54 9.61 -1.76
CA GLU A 89 2.28 10.30 -2.04
C GLU A 89 2.06 10.50 -3.55
N ASN A 90 3.10 10.89 -4.29
CA ASN A 90 3.01 11.06 -5.73
C ASN A 90 2.68 9.74 -6.44
N ILE A 91 3.26 8.63 -6.00
CA ILE A 91 2.95 7.29 -6.54
C ILE A 91 1.49 6.94 -6.26
N ALA A 92 1.06 7.08 -5.00
CA ALA A 92 -0.31 6.75 -4.60
C ALA A 92 -1.35 7.63 -5.31
N ASN A 93 -1.10 8.93 -5.43
CA ASN A 93 -1.99 9.86 -6.13
C ASN A 93 -2.08 9.56 -7.64
N ARG A 94 -0.94 9.23 -8.27
CA ARG A 94 -0.91 8.81 -9.68
C ARG A 94 -1.75 7.55 -9.88
N MET A 95 -1.54 6.55 -9.04
CA MET A 95 -2.27 5.28 -9.14
C MET A 95 -3.75 5.45 -8.86
N GLN A 96 -4.14 6.26 -7.87
CA GLN A 96 -5.53 6.59 -7.60
C GLN A 96 -6.22 7.19 -8.84
N THR A 97 -5.50 8.05 -9.57
CA THR A 97 -6.04 8.75 -10.76
C THR A 97 -6.13 7.83 -11.99
N LEU A 98 -5.18 6.90 -12.15
CA LEU A 98 -5.09 6.03 -13.33
C LEU A 98 -5.91 4.74 -13.20
N SER A 99 -6.13 4.25 -11.98
CA SER A 99 -6.86 3.02 -11.74
C SER A 99 -8.37 3.25 -11.61
N THR A 100 -9.14 2.15 -11.61
CA THR A 100 -10.61 2.18 -11.48
C THR A 100 -11.08 1.17 -10.44
N GLY A 101 -12.35 1.28 -10.04
CA GLY A 101 -12.98 0.34 -9.09
C GLY A 101 -12.20 0.23 -7.78
N LYS A 102 -11.96 -1.01 -7.33
CA LYS A 102 -11.30 -1.31 -6.05
C LYS A 102 -9.82 -0.88 -6.02
N GLU A 103 -9.14 -0.83 -7.16
CA GLU A 103 -7.75 -0.36 -7.20
C GLU A 103 -7.69 1.15 -6.93
N SER A 104 -8.59 1.94 -7.54
CA SER A 104 -8.66 3.38 -7.26
C SER A 104 -9.00 3.67 -5.81
N GLU A 105 -9.92 2.88 -5.25
CA GLU A 105 -10.28 2.97 -3.83
C GLU A 105 -9.11 2.61 -2.91
N PHE A 106 -8.42 1.50 -3.17
CA PHE A 106 -7.20 1.12 -2.46
C PHE A 106 -6.16 2.24 -2.47
N TRP A 107 -5.83 2.77 -3.66
CA TRP A 107 -4.81 3.81 -3.80
C TRP A 107 -5.22 5.13 -3.16
N ARG A 108 -6.51 5.45 -3.14
CA ARG A 108 -7.06 6.57 -2.36
C ARG A 108 -6.84 6.37 -0.86
N CYS A 109 -7.09 5.18 -0.34
CA CYS A 109 -6.87 4.88 1.09
C CYS A 109 -5.37 4.94 1.43
N VAL A 110 -4.49 4.41 0.57
CA VAL A 110 -3.02 4.53 0.71
C VAL A 110 -2.59 6.00 0.70
N TYR A 111 -3.07 6.79 -0.25
CA TYR A 111 -2.76 8.23 -0.34
C TYR A 111 -3.20 8.99 0.91
N ASN A 112 -4.39 8.67 1.46
CA ASN A 112 -4.87 9.31 2.69
C ASN A 112 -4.05 8.92 3.92
N ALA A 113 -3.36 7.78 3.90
CA ALA A 113 -2.54 7.29 4.99
C ALA A 113 -1.09 7.79 4.95
N LEU A 114 -0.64 8.34 3.82
CA LEU A 114 0.65 9.01 3.62
C LEU A 114 0.58 10.49 4.00
#